data_AF-A0A151B675-F1
#
_entry.id   AF-A0A151B675-F1
#
_cell.length_a   1.000
_cell.length_b   1.000
_cell.length_c   1.000
_cell.angle_alpha   90.00
_cell.angle_beta   90.00
_cell.angle_gamma   90.00
#
_symmetry.space_group_name_H-M   'P 1'
#
loop_
_entity.id
_entity.type
_entity.pdbx_description
1 polymer ?
#
loop_
_entity_poly.entity_id
_entity_poly.type
_entity_poly.pdbx_seq_one_letter_code
_entity_poly.pdbx_strand_id
1 'polypeptide(L)' 'MKNKKEDNFKKAYIELLTKLQTAVNNINASDYSKKSLGRFKEKVEKIVYEANEYIKN' A
#
# COMPACT_ATOMS: atom_id res chain seq x y z
N MET A 1 23.03 -17.60 -10.27
CA MET A 1 22.55 -16.23 -10.58
C MET A 1 21.16 -16.08 -9.98
N LYS A 2 20.97 -15.20 -8.99
CA LYS A 2 19.62 -14.93 -8.46
C LYS A 2 18.75 -14.37 -9.58
N ASN A 3 17.52 -14.86 -9.70
CA ASN A 3 16.59 -14.44 -10.74
C ASN A 3 16.24 -12.98 -10.51
N LYS A 4 16.71 -12.08 -11.38
CA LYS A 4 16.51 -10.62 -11.26
C LYS A 4 15.02 -10.23 -11.17
N LYS A 5 14.13 -11.07 -11.71
CA LYS A 5 12.66 -10.94 -11.60
C LYS A 5 12.14 -11.25 -10.19
N GLU A 6 12.67 -12.24 -9.49
CA GLU A 6 12.26 -12.59 -8.11
C GLU A 6 12.63 -11.49 -7.11
N ASP A 7 13.83 -10.91 -7.25
CA ASP A 7 14.27 -9.81 -6.38
C ASP A 7 13.38 -8.56 -6.55
N ASN A 8 12.92 -8.28 -7.78
CA ASN A 8 11.99 -7.18 -8.06
C ASN A 8 10.61 -7.41 -7.44
N PHE A 9 10.06 -8.63 -7.55
CA PHE A 9 8.78 -8.96 -6.93
C PHE A 9 8.82 -8.83 -5.41
N LYS A 10 9.87 -9.35 -4.79
CA LYS A 10 10.04 -9.26 -3.33
C LYS A 10 10.10 -7.81 -2.86
N LYS A 11 10.82 -6.94 -3.60
CA LYS A 11 10.90 -5.51 -3.31
C LYS A 11 9.55 -4.81 -3.44
N ALA A 12 8.81 -5.04 -4.53
CA ALA A 12 7.49 -4.47 -4.75
C ALA A 12 6.48 -4.92 -3.67
N TYR A 13 6.54 -6.20 -3.27
CA TYR A 13 5.72 -6.73 -2.20
C TYR A 13 6.01 -6.08 -0.84
N ILE A 14 7.29 -5.92 -0.49
CA ILE A 14 7.69 -5.23 0.76
C ILE A 14 7.21 -3.77 0.75
N GLU A 15 7.33 -3.08 -0.38
CA GLU A 15 6.86 -1.71 -0.52
C GLU A 15 5.34 -1.60 -0.32
N LEU A 16 4.57 -2.51 -0.94
CA LEU A 16 3.11 -2.60 -0.76
C LEU A 16 2.75 -2.78 0.72
N LEU A 17 3.35 -3.75 1.40
CA LEU A 17 3.11 -3.99 2.82
C LEU A 17 3.43 -2.77 3.68
N THR A 18 4.54 -2.09 3.38
CA THR A 18 4.96 -0.89 4.11
C THR A 18 3.95 0.26 3.96
N LYS A 19 3.46 0.49 2.73
CA LYS A 19 2.43 1.51 2.45
C LYS A 19 1.12 1.20 3.18
N LEU A 20 0.69 -0.06 3.19
CA LEU A 20 -0.52 -0.50 3.88
C LEU A 20 -0.39 -0.36 5.41
N GLN A 21 0.71 -0.85 5.98
CA GLN A 21 0.99 -0.72 7.43
C GLN A 21 0.98 0.75 7.86
N THR A 22 1.54 1.64 7.03
CA THR A 22 1.53 3.08 7.30
C THR A 22 0.12 3.65 7.27
N ALA A 23 -0.73 3.25 6.32
CA ALA A 23 -2.13 3.68 6.30
C ALA A 23 -2.88 3.22 7.55
N VAL A 24 -2.69 1.95 7.97
CA VAL A 24 -3.29 1.37 9.17
C VAL A 24 -2.84 2.10 10.44
N ASN A 25 -1.54 2.37 10.59
CA ASN A 25 -1.03 3.09 11.75
C ASN A 25 -1.61 4.52 11.83
N ASN A 26 -1.79 5.19 10.69
CA ASN A 26 -2.38 6.53 10.65
C ASN A 26 -3.85 6.55 11.08
N ILE A 27 -4.66 5.56 10.69
CA ILE A 27 -6.06 5.49 11.14
C ILE A 27 -6.16 5.04 12.61
N ASN A 28 -5.27 4.17 13.07
CA ASN A 28 -5.24 3.76 14.47
C ASN A 28 -4.82 4.89 15.42
N ALA A 29 -4.03 5.85 14.93
CA ALA A 29 -3.67 7.05 15.68
C ALA A 29 -4.70 8.19 15.54
N SER A 30 -5.76 8.01 14.75
CA SER A 30 -6.78 9.04 14.54
C SER A 30 -7.99 8.86 15.45
N ASP A 31 -8.89 9.84 15.41
CA ASP A 31 -10.15 9.87 16.16
C ASP A 31 -11.24 8.94 15.60
N TYR A 32 -10.93 8.11 14.60
CA TYR A 32 -11.88 7.31 13.82
C TYR A 32 -13.12 8.08 13.33
N SER A 33 -13.04 9.40 13.18
CA SER A 33 -14.10 10.20 12.59
C SER A 33 -14.44 9.76 11.16
N LYS A 34 -15.66 10.03 10.69
CA LYS A 34 -16.04 9.80 9.27
C LYS A 34 -15.02 10.39 8.29
N LYS A 35 -14.44 11.54 8.64
CA LYS A 35 -13.40 12.21 7.85
C LYS A 35 -12.07 11.43 7.84
N SER A 36 -11.62 10.94 8.99
CA SER A 36 -10.40 10.14 9.07
C SER A 36 -10.54 8.79 8.36
N LEU A 37 -11.70 8.13 8.50
CA LEU A 37 -12.06 6.90 7.78
C LEU A 37 -12.12 7.13 6.26
N GLY A 38 -12.69 8.24 5.80
CA GLY A 38 -12.71 8.62 4.39
C GLY A 38 -11.30 8.76 3.81
N ARG A 39 -10.42 9.51 4.51
CA ARG A 39 -9.01 9.67 4.11
C ARG A 39 -8.25 8.34 4.09
N PHE A 40 -8.52 7.46 5.06
CA PHE A 40 -7.93 6.12 5.07
C PHE A 40 -8.38 5.31 3.85
N LYS A 41 -9.67 5.29 3.56
CA LYS A 41 -10.24 4.62 2.38
C LYS A 41 -9.57 5.11 1.08
N GLU A 42 -9.55 6.43 0.86
CA GLU A 42 -8.93 7.04 -0.33
C GLU A 42 -7.45 6.62 -0.48
N LYS A 43 -6.72 6.56 0.65
CA LYS A 43 -5.31 6.18 0.66
C LYS A 43 -5.11 4.70 0.30
N VAL A 44 -5.97 3.81 0.79
CA VAL A 44 -5.95 2.39 0.44
C VAL A 44 -6.31 2.19 -1.03
N GLU A 45 -7.35 2.86 -1.54
CA GLU A 45 -7.76 2.79 -2.95
C GLU A 45 -6.61 3.21 -3.88
N LYS A 46 -5.89 4.28 -3.54
CA LYS A 46 -4.70 4.71 -4.28
C LYS A 46 -3.58 3.67 -4.28
N ILE A 47 -3.29 3.05 -3.13
CA ILE A 47 -2.27 1.98 -3.02
C ILE A 47 -2.63 0.80 -3.91
N VAL A 48 -3.90 0.38 -3.91
CA VAL A 48 -4.40 -0.73 -4.74
C VAL A 48 -4.31 -0.38 -6.23
N TYR A 49 -4.68 0.84 -6.61
CA TYR A 49 -4.55 1.32 -7.98
C TYR A 49 -3.10 1.26 -8.46
N GLU A 50 -2.16 1.84 -7.70
CA GLU A 50 -0.73 1.82 -8.03
C GLU A 50 -0.18 0.38 -8.17
N ALA A 51 -0.57 -0.52 -7.27
CA ALA A 51 -0.15 -1.92 -7.32
C ALA A 51 -0.68 -2.63 -8.58
N ASN A 52 -1.92 -2.36 -8.98
CA ASN A 52 -2.50 -2.94 -10.19
C ASN A 52 -1.85 -2.39 -11.47
N GLU A 53 -1.53 -1.10 -11.52
CA GLU A 53 -0.83 -0.52 -12.67
C GLU A 53 0.60 -1.08 -12.81
N TYR A 54 1.27 -1.39 -11.70
CA TYR A 54 2.56 -2.08 -11.72
C TYR A 54 2.48 -3.51 -12.29
N ILE A 55 1.37 -4.22 -12.07
CA ILE A 55 1.17 -5.58 -12.61
C ILE A 55 0.90 -5.56 -14.12
N LYS A 56 0.30 -4.48 -14.64
CA LYS A 56 -0.06 -4.36 -16.07
C LYS A 56 1.11 -3.95 -16.97
N ASN A 57 2.15 -3.33 -16.41
CA ASN A 57 3.34 -2.85 -17.14
C ASN A 57 4.54 -3.79 -16.94
#